data_AF-A0A2E4F6U4-F1
#
_entry.id   AF-A0A2E4F6U4-F1
#
_cell.length_a   1.000
_cell.length_b   1.000
_cell.length_c   1.000
_cell.angle_alpha   90.00
_cell.angle_beta   90.00
_cell.angle_gamma   90.00
#
_symmetry.space_group_name_H-M   'P 1'
#
loop_
_entity.id
_entity.type
_entity.pdbx_description
1 polymer ?
#
loop_
_entity_poly.entity_id
_entity_poly.type
_entity_poly.pdbx_seq_one_letter_code
_entity_poly.pdbx_strand_id
1 'polypeptide(L)'
;TPRSDAEQERRRGATPSRSDAEERERERERETVSVAFLSSLFLLSSFFLSLSAHTLPWIKLSGQGLGIQPSDNYEMLVALGKDQFVIKKTRIDSLYGLVNLMDAALAAAPRIQIPALVLYGAKDEIIPKSATGRMLSSLTNSPRIIIYPDGYHMLLRDLGGSVVLADISAWIMDPNMTLPSNLSTDWKSFFTE
;
A
#
# COMPACT_ATOMS: atom_id res chain seq x y z
N THR A 1 -49.65 2.95 -9.35
CA THR A 1 -50.06 3.72 -10.55
C THR A 1 -49.06 3.41 -11.66
N PRO A 2 -49.47 3.08 -12.89
CA PRO A 2 -48.54 2.64 -13.96
C PRO A 2 -47.64 3.77 -14.51
N ARG A 3 -47.66 4.95 -13.88
CA ARG A 3 -46.97 6.16 -14.31
C ARG A 3 -45.57 6.30 -13.68
N SER A 4 -45.26 5.58 -12.60
CA SER A 4 -43.94 5.65 -11.94
C SER A 4 -42.86 4.85 -12.65
N ASP A 5 -43.24 3.73 -13.28
CA ASP A 5 -42.26 2.77 -13.81
C ASP A 5 -41.76 3.20 -15.19
N ALA A 6 -42.63 3.83 -15.99
CA ALA A 6 -42.30 4.40 -17.29
C ALA A 6 -41.35 5.63 -17.20
N GLU A 7 -41.32 6.31 -16.06
CA GLU A 7 -40.44 7.47 -15.84
C GLU A 7 -39.05 7.04 -15.33
N GLN A 8 -38.98 5.87 -14.70
CA GLN A 8 -37.73 5.25 -14.26
C GLN A 8 -36.99 4.58 -15.42
N GLU A 9 -37.69 4.00 -16.40
CA GLU A 9 -37.08 3.47 -17.64
C GLU A 9 -36.58 4.57 -18.58
N ARG A 10 -37.27 5.72 -18.69
CA ARG A 10 -36.80 6.86 -19.51
C ARG A 10 -35.48 7.48 -19.02
N ARG A 11 -35.18 7.39 -17.72
CA ARG A 11 -33.90 7.85 -17.16
C ARG A 11 -32.73 6.90 -17.39
N ARG A 12 -33.00 5.63 -17.74
CA ARG A 12 -31.94 4.63 -18.02
C ARG A 12 -31.46 4.63 -19.48
N GLY A 13 -32.17 5.32 -20.38
CA GLY A 13 -31.83 5.43 -21.81
C GLY A 13 -31.28 6.78 -22.26
N ALA A 14 -30.92 7.68 -21.33
CA ALA A 14 -30.36 8.97 -21.69
C ALA A 14 -28.91 8.80 -22.18
N THR A 15 -28.67 9.02 -23.47
CA THR A 15 -27.33 9.15 -24.06
C THR A 15 -26.58 10.25 -23.31
N PRO A 16 -25.32 10.01 -22.84
CA PRO A 16 -24.54 11.02 -22.15
C PRO A 16 -24.50 12.32 -22.94
N SER A 17 -24.62 13.46 -22.28
CA SER A 17 -24.54 14.75 -22.97
C SER A 17 -23.13 14.92 -23.55
N ARG A 18 -23.01 15.72 -24.61
CA ARG A 18 -21.72 15.98 -25.26
C ARG A 18 -20.68 16.55 -24.27
N SER A 19 -21.12 17.34 -23.28
CA SER A 19 -20.26 17.82 -22.19
C SER A 19 -19.79 16.69 -21.27
N ASP A 20 -20.65 15.71 -20.96
CA ASP A 20 -20.26 14.56 -20.12
C ASP A 20 -19.23 13.68 -20.83
N ALA A 21 -19.31 13.57 -22.17
CA ALA A 21 -18.35 12.84 -22.97
C ALA A 21 -16.99 13.55 -23.04
N GLU A 22 -17.00 14.87 -23.25
CA GLU A 22 -15.79 15.71 -23.29
C GLU A 22 -15.11 15.79 -21.91
N GLU A 23 -15.86 15.79 -20.80
CA GLU A 23 -15.32 15.78 -19.44
C GLU A 23 -14.64 14.44 -19.12
N ARG A 24 -15.26 13.30 -19.48
CA ARG A 24 -14.67 11.97 -19.34
C ARG A 24 -13.42 11.77 -20.21
N GLU A 25 -13.33 12.43 -21.35
CA GLU A 25 -12.14 12.40 -22.22
C GLU A 25 -10.99 13.18 -21.56
N ARG A 26 -11.27 14.38 -21.02
CA ARG A 26 -10.29 15.18 -20.27
C ARG A 26 -9.82 14.51 -18.98
N GLU A 27 -10.67 13.76 -18.28
CA GLU A 27 -10.28 12.94 -17.13
C GLU A 27 -9.35 11.81 -17.55
N ARG A 28 -9.70 11.06 -18.61
CA ARG A 28 -8.85 9.99 -19.15
C ARG A 28 -7.50 10.50 -19.64
N GLU A 29 -7.45 11.66 -20.29
CA GLU A 29 -6.20 12.30 -20.70
C GLU A 29 -5.35 12.67 -19.48
N ARG A 30 -5.95 13.25 -18.43
CA ARG A 30 -5.25 13.57 -17.18
C ARG A 30 -4.73 12.33 -16.47
N GLU A 31 -5.52 11.27 -16.38
CA GLU A 31 -5.08 9.97 -15.85
C GLU A 31 -3.94 9.39 -16.68
N THR A 32 -4.05 9.41 -18.02
CA THR A 32 -3.02 8.88 -18.93
C THR A 32 -1.71 9.63 -18.79
N VAL A 33 -1.75 10.97 -18.76
CA VAL A 33 -0.56 11.82 -18.57
C VAL A 33 0.04 11.59 -17.18
N SER A 34 -0.79 11.45 -16.13
CA SER A 34 -0.33 11.17 -14.77
C SER A 34 0.33 9.80 -14.67
N VAL A 35 -0.26 8.76 -15.26
CA VAL A 35 0.30 7.39 -15.31
C VAL A 35 1.60 7.37 -16.10
N ALA A 36 1.67 8.04 -17.25
CA ALA A 36 2.89 8.13 -18.05
C ALA A 36 4.01 8.88 -17.32
N PHE A 37 3.69 9.96 -16.60
CA PHE A 37 4.64 10.72 -15.79
C PHE A 37 5.17 9.88 -14.61
N LEU A 38 4.29 9.21 -13.87
CA LEU A 38 4.66 8.32 -12.77
C LEU A 38 5.51 7.14 -13.27
N SER A 39 5.19 6.59 -14.44
CA SER A 39 5.97 5.53 -15.08
C SER A 39 7.35 6.00 -15.51
N SER A 40 7.46 7.20 -16.10
CA SER A 40 8.73 7.80 -16.48
C SER A 40 9.61 8.09 -15.26
N LEU A 41 9.03 8.61 -14.19
CA LEU A 41 9.73 8.87 -12.93
C LEU A 41 10.22 7.57 -12.28
N PHE A 42 9.41 6.50 -12.32
CA PHE A 42 9.80 5.17 -11.85
C PHE A 42 10.95 4.59 -12.68
N LEU A 43 10.86 4.62 -14.02
CA LEU A 43 11.90 4.13 -14.93
C LEU A 43 13.23 4.86 -14.72
N LEU A 44 13.17 6.18 -14.53
CA LEU A 44 14.35 6.99 -14.26
C LEU A 44 14.99 6.59 -12.91
N SER A 45 14.17 6.42 -11.88
CA SER A 45 14.61 6.00 -10.54
C SER A 45 15.30 4.64 -10.57
N SER A 46 14.69 3.65 -11.23
CA SER A 46 15.24 2.31 -11.38
C SER A 46 16.52 2.28 -12.23
N PHE A 47 16.58 3.10 -13.28
CA PHE A 47 17.81 3.26 -14.08
C PHE A 47 18.96 3.85 -13.24
N PHE A 48 18.73 4.93 -12.50
CA PHE A 48 19.76 5.54 -11.65
C PHE A 48 20.22 4.59 -10.55
N LEU A 49 19.30 3.85 -9.93
CA LEU A 49 19.65 2.87 -8.91
C LEU A 49 20.49 1.73 -9.51
N SER A 50 20.10 1.22 -10.68
CA SER A 50 20.85 0.20 -11.40
C SER A 50 22.26 0.68 -11.78
N LEU A 51 22.37 1.86 -12.38
CA LEU A 51 23.65 2.45 -12.76
C LEU A 51 24.56 2.64 -11.54
N SER A 52 24.01 3.15 -10.43
CA SER A 52 24.74 3.35 -9.18
C SER A 52 25.19 2.02 -8.56
N ALA A 53 24.34 0.99 -8.60
CA ALA A 53 24.66 -0.34 -8.09
C ALA A 53 25.80 -1.02 -8.86
N HIS A 54 25.91 -0.77 -10.17
CA HIS A 54 26.96 -1.38 -11.02
C HIS A 54 28.25 -0.56 -11.10
N THR A 55 28.24 0.71 -10.67
CA THR A 55 29.42 1.59 -10.70
C THR A 55 30.01 1.84 -9.33
N LEU A 56 29.18 1.98 -8.30
CA LEU A 56 29.56 2.37 -6.94
C LEU A 56 28.85 1.50 -5.87
N PRO A 57 28.92 0.15 -5.94
CA PRO A 57 28.12 -0.75 -5.11
C PRO A 57 28.34 -0.60 -3.59
N TRP A 58 29.55 -0.19 -3.18
CA TRP A 58 29.97 -0.07 -1.79
C TRP A 58 29.49 1.20 -1.07
N ILE A 59 28.97 2.20 -1.81
CA ILE A 59 28.45 3.44 -1.19
C ILE A 59 27.26 3.09 -0.30
N LYS A 60 27.19 3.71 0.87
CA LYS A 60 26.08 3.51 1.81
C LYS A 60 25.18 4.72 1.87
N LEU A 61 23.87 4.49 1.73
CA LEU A 61 22.82 5.50 1.85
C LEU A 61 22.14 5.40 3.21
N SER A 62 21.62 6.51 3.70
CA SER A 62 20.89 6.62 4.97
C SER A 62 19.49 7.16 4.70
N GLY A 63 18.48 6.68 5.44
CA GLY A 63 17.14 7.29 5.44
C GLY A 63 17.03 8.56 6.29
N GLN A 64 18.17 9.13 6.71
CA GLN A 64 18.18 10.30 7.59
C GLN A 64 17.77 11.54 6.80
N GLY A 65 16.87 12.35 7.37
CA GLY A 65 16.40 13.58 6.73
C GLY A 65 15.22 13.40 5.75
N LEU A 66 14.63 12.19 5.66
CA LEU A 66 13.43 11.95 4.86
C LEU A 66 12.15 12.58 5.44
N GLY A 67 12.18 13.00 6.70
CA GLY A 67 11.02 13.64 7.36
C GLY A 67 9.84 12.69 7.61
N ILE A 68 10.08 11.37 7.59
CA ILE A 68 9.07 10.32 7.74
C ILE A 68 8.92 9.93 9.21
N GLN A 69 7.69 9.75 9.67
CA GLN A 69 7.32 9.24 10.98
C GLN A 69 6.89 7.76 10.89
N PRO A 70 7.75 6.79 11.29
CA PRO A 70 7.43 5.37 11.12
C PRO A 70 6.61 4.76 12.27
N SER A 71 6.41 5.48 13.37
CA SER A 71 5.67 5.04 14.56
C SER A 71 5.23 6.22 15.44
N ASP A 72 4.16 6.05 16.21
CA ASP A 72 3.75 6.94 17.30
C ASP A 72 4.57 6.74 18.59
N ASN A 73 5.30 5.63 18.70
CA ASN A 73 6.09 5.29 19.87
C ASN A 73 7.49 5.92 19.83
N TYR A 74 7.57 7.21 20.21
CA TYR A 74 8.81 7.98 20.16
C TYR A 74 9.96 7.38 20.99
N GLU A 75 9.68 6.89 22.20
CA GLU A 75 10.70 6.29 23.07
C GLU A 75 11.36 5.07 22.42
N MET A 76 10.54 4.22 21.78
CA MET A 76 11.00 3.09 21.00
C MET A 76 11.83 3.51 19.79
N LEU A 77 11.45 4.58 19.08
CA LEU A 77 12.24 5.13 17.96
C LEU A 77 13.62 5.61 18.41
N VAL A 78 13.69 6.32 19.55
CA VAL A 78 14.95 6.76 20.14
C VAL A 78 15.83 5.57 20.52
N ALA A 79 15.24 4.52 21.10
CA ALA A 79 15.96 3.29 21.43
C ALA A 79 16.51 2.59 20.17
N LEU A 80 15.70 2.43 19.11
CA LEU A 80 16.15 1.88 17.83
C LEU A 80 17.28 2.70 17.19
N GLY A 81 17.20 4.03 17.26
CA GLY A 81 18.25 4.91 16.74
C GLY A 81 19.60 4.74 17.46
N LYS A 82 19.57 4.42 18.75
CA LYS A 82 20.77 4.19 19.58
C LYS A 82 21.31 2.76 19.50
N ASP A 83 20.47 1.79 19.14
CA ASP A 83 20.83 0.38 19.09
C ASP A 83 21.94 0.10 18.05
N GLN A 84 23.04 -0.52 18.48
CA GLN A 84 24.18 -0.82 17.62
C GLN A 84 23.91 -1.94 16.60
N PHE A 85 22.93 -2.79 16.87
CA PHE A 85 22.54 -3.90 15.99
C PHE A 85 21.57 -3.47 14.87
N VAL A 86 21.09 -2.23 14.88
CA VAL A 86 20.30 -1.66 13.79
C VAL A 86 21.21 -1.11 12.69
N ILE A 87 20.96 -1.54 11.44
CA ILE A 87 21.63 -1.03 10.24
C ILE A 87 21.09 0.37 9.91
N LYS A 88 21.89 1.42 10.13
CA LYS A 88 21.50 2.81 9.81
C LYS A 88 21.84 3.24 8.39
N LYS A 89 22.79 2.56 7.75
CA LYS A 89 23.26 2.87 6.40
C LYS A 89 23.40 1.60 5.59
N THR A 90 22.77 1.58 4.42
CA THR A 90 22.66 0.39 3.57
C THR A 90 23.44 0.61 2.28
N ARG A 91 24.21 -0.40 1.85
CA ARG A 91 24.95 -0.35 0.58
C ARG A 91 23.98 -0.24 -0.60
N ILE A 92 24.38 0.51 -1.64
CA ILE A 92 23.55 0.70 -2.85
C ILE A 92 23.22 -0.64 -3.51
N ASP A 93 24.17 -1.56 -3.60
CA ASP A 93 23.91 -2.88 -4.19
C ASP A 93 22.88 -3.71 -3.40
N SER A 94 22.90 -3.59 -2.07
CA SER A 94 21.94 -4.24 -1.18
C SER A 94 20.55 -3.62 -1.33
N LEU A 95 20.49 -2.29 -1.47
CA LEU A 95 19.23 -1.58 -1.77
C LEU A 95 18.67 -1.99 -3.14
N TYR A 96 19.52 -2.09 -4.17
CA TYR A 96 19.13 -2.58 -5.49
C TYR A 96 18.59 -4.01 -5.43
N GLY A 97 19.27 -4.91 -4.73
CA GLY A 97 18.80 -6.27 -4.50
C GLY A 97 17.44 -6.31 -3.78
N LEU A 98 17.26 -5.48 -2.74
CA LEU A 98 16.00 -5.38 -2.01
C LEU A 98 14.84 -4.89 -2.89
N VAL A 99 15.04 -3.84 -3.68
CA VAL A 99 13.99 -3.31 -4.57
C VAL A 99 13.60 -4.36 -5.63
N ASN A 100 14.58 -5.04 -6.24
CA ASN A 100 14.29 -6.12 -7.19
C ASN A 100 13.53 -7.29 -6.52
N LEU A 101 13.84 -7.59 -5.27
CA LEU A 101 13.11 -8.60 -4.50
C LEU A 101 11.65 -8.17 -4.26
N MET A 102 11.40 -6.89 -3.97
CA MET A 102 10.05 -6.35 -3.82
C MET A 102 9.25 -6.45 -5.13
N ASP A 103 9.86 -6.13 -6.27
CA ASP A 103 9.23 -6.27 -7.60
C ASP A 103 8.91 -7.74 -7.91
N ALA A 104 9.84 -8.65 -7.63
CA ALA A 104 9.63 -10.08 -7.79
C ALA A 104 8.51 -10.61 -6.88
N ALA A 105 8.44 -10.12 -5.63
CA ALA A 105 7.39 -10.47 -4.68
C ALA A 105 6.02 -9.97 -5.15
N LEU A 106 5.92 -8.73 -5.65
CA LEU A 106 4.69 -8.18 -6.22
C LEU A 106 4.21 -9.00 -7.43
N ALA A 107 5.12 -9.35 -8.34
CA ALA A 107 4.79 -10.19 -9.50
C ALA A 107 4.36 -11.62 -9.10
N ALA A 108 4.86 -12.12 -7.96
CA ALA A 108 4.51 -13.42 -7.42
C ALA A 108 3.24 -13.41 -6.54
N ALA A 109 2.75 -12.25 -6.10
CA ALA A 109 1.60 -12.13 -5.22
C ALA A 109 0.34 -12.91 -5.69
N PRO A 110 -0.02 -12.94 -6.99
CA PRO A 110 -1.15 -13.76 -7.48
C PRO A 110 -1.03 -15.27 -7.21
N ARG A 111 0.17 -15.76 -6.88
CA ARG A 111 0.45 -17.17 -6.56
C ARG A 111 0.11 -17.54 -5.10
N ILE A 112 -0.25 -16.56 -4.26
CA ILE A 112 -0.65 -16.81 -2.87
C ILE A 112 -2.04 -17.45 -2.86
N GLN A 113 -2.09 -18.77 -2.60
CA GLN A 113 -3.33 -19.56 -2.57
C GLN A 113 -3.78 -19.94 -1.15
N ILE A 114 -2.91 -19.77 -0.16
CA ILE A 114 -3.19 -20.09 1.24
C ILE A 114 -3.99 -18.96 1.92
N PRO A 115 -4.67 -19.25 3.05
CA PRO A 115 -5.23 -18.20 3.89
C PRO A 115 -4.17 -17.16 4.26
N ALA A 116 -4.49 -15.89 4.09
CA ALA A 116 -3.58 -14.79 4.34
C ALA A 116 -4.27 -13.70 5.18
N LEU A 117 -3.52 -13.13 6.11
CA LEU A 117 -3.87 -11.95 6.88
C LEU A 117 -2.97 -10.80 6.45
N VAL A 118 -3.55 -9.68 6.06
CA VAL A 118 -2.85 -8.45 5.72
C VAL A 118 -3.23 -7.37 6.71
N LEU A 119 -2.23 -6.78 7.35
CA LEU A 119 -2.38 -5.74 8.36
C LEU A 119 -1.76 -4.46 7.82
N TYR A 120 -2.51 -3.36 7.87
CA TYR A 120 -2.06 -2.09 7.30
C TYR A 120 -2.31 -0.92 8.25
N GLY A 121 -1.30 -0.08 8.47
CA GLY A 121 -1.42 1.15 9.23
C GLY A 121 -1.90 2.28 8.33
N ALA A 122 -3.03 2.92 8.66
CA ALA A 122 -3.57 3.99 7.83
C ALA A 122 -2.66 5.23 7.74
N LYS A 123 -1.72 5.38 8.68
CA LYS A 123 -0.72 6.44 8.77
C LYS A 123 0.67 5.99 8.31
N ASP A 124 0.77 4.91 7.52
CA ASP A 124 2.04 4.48 6.93
C ASP A 124 2.54 5.54 5.91
N GLU A 125 3.67 6.16 6.24
CA GLU A 125 4.37 7.14 5.41
C GLU A 125 5.55 6.54 4.61
N ILE A 126 5.88 5.27 4.86
CA ILE A 126 7.00 4.57 4.21
C ILE A 126 6.52 3.89 2.93
N ILE A 127 5.39 3.18 2.99
CA ILE A 127 4.85 2.45 1.85
C ILE A 127 3.68 3.24 1.26
N PRO A 128 3.80 3.74 0.01
CA PRO A 128 2.69 4.44 -0.64
C PRO A 128 1.45 3.54 -0.72
N LYS A 129 0.28 4.08 -0.36
CA LYS A 129 -1.00 3.34 -0.38
C LYS A 129 -1.24 2.62 -1.71
N SER A 130 -0.93 3.26 -2.83
CA SER A 130 -1.09 2.70 -4.17
C SER A 130 -0.23 1.46 -4.44
N ALA A 131 0.91 1.30 -3.77
CA ALA A 131 1.72 0.08 -3.86
C ALA A 131 1.01 -1.11 -3.21
N THR A 132 0.50 -0.93 -1.99
CA THR A 132 -0.30 -1.95 -1.30
C THR A 132 -1.60 -2.23 -2.05
N GLY A 133 -2.31 -1.20 -2.52
CA GLY A 133 -3.52 -1.35 -3.33
C GLY A 133 -3.31 -2.18 -4.60
N ARG A 134 -2.20 -1.95 -5.33
CA ARG A 134 -1.81 -2.77 -6.49
C ARG A 134 -1.56 -4.24 -6.10
N MET A 135 -0.84 -4.48 -5.01
CA MET A 135 -0.60 -5.84 -4.50
C MET A 135 -1.92 -6.53 -4.15
N LEU A 136 -2.78 -5.89 -3.36
CA LEU A 136 -4.09 -6.45 -2.97
C LEU A 136 -4.99 -6.73 -4.17
N SER A 137 -4.97 -5.87 -5.19
CA SER A 137 -5.77 -6.04 -6.40
C SER A 137 -5.28 -7.19 -7.29
N SER A 138 -4.02 -7.61 -7.13
CA SER A 138 -3.42 -8.73 -7.87
C SER A 138 -3.69 -10.10 -7.22
N LEU A 139 -4.10 -10.12 -5.95
CA LEU A 139 -4.35 -11.34 -5.22
C LEU A 139 -5.55 -12.08 -5.80
N THR A 140 -5.38 -13.40 -6.00
CA THR A 140 -6.42 -14.28 -6.52
C THR A 140 -7.21 -14.98 -5.41
N ASN A 141 -6.66 -15.00 -4.19
CA ASN A 141 -7.36 -15.41 -2.99
C ASN A 141 -8.20 -14.26 -2.40
N SER A 142 -8.94 -14.55 -1.33
CA SER A 142 -9.66 -13.53 -0.54
C SER A 142 -8.96 -13.39 0.80
N PRO A 143 -7.83 -12.65 0.88
CA PRO A 143 -7.13 -12.43 2.14
C PRO A 143 -8.04 -11.68 3.11
N ARG A 144 -7.84 -11.93 4.41
CA ARG A 144 -8.40 -11.09 5.46
C ARG A 144 -7.52 -9.85 5.57
N ILE A 145 -8.11 -8.67 5.41
CA ILE A 145 -7.39 -7.40 5.44
C ILE A 145 -7.93 -6.55 6.58
N ILE A 146 -7.04 -5.96 7.37
CA ILE A 146 -7.36 -5.07 8.48
C ILE A 146 -6.60 -3.78 8.29
N ILE A 147 -7.31 -2.66 8.39
CA ILE A 147 -6.72 -1.33 8.41
C ILE A 147 -6.83 -0.78 9.83
N TYR A 148 -5.70 -0.39 10.41
CA TYR A 148 -5.60 0.25 11.72
C TYR A 148 -5.60 1.76 11.53
N PRO A 149 -6.69 2.49 11.87
CA PRO A 149 -6.81 3.92 11.60
C PRO A 149 -5.70 4.76 12.22
N ASP A 150 -5.23 4.36 13.40
CA ASP A 150 -4.15 5.01 14.12
C ASP A 150 -2.78 4.35 13.94
N GLY A 151 -2.71 3.25 13.19
CA GLY A 151 -1.48 2.49 12.98
C GLY A 151 -0.53 3.17 11.99
N TYR A 152 0.75 3.12 12.31
CA TYR A 152 1.85 3.57 11.46
C TYR A 152 2.53 2.36 10.79
N HIS A 153 3.69 2.58 10.16
CA HIS A 153 4.45 1.52 9.50
C HIS A 153 4.88 0.40 10.45
N MET A 154 5.27 0.74 11.68
CA MET A 154 5.72 -0.23 12.68
C MET A 154 4.58 -0.70 13.61
N LEU A 155 3.46 -1.16 13.03
CA LEU A 155 2.25 -1.60 13.75
C LEU A 155 2.51 -2.39 15.04
N LEU A 156 3.44 -3.35 15.03
CA LEU A 156 3.75 -4.20 16.20
C LEU A 156 4.54 -3.49 17.30
N ARG A 157 5.09 -2.30 17.02
CA ARG A 157 5.91 -1.49 17.92
C ARG A 157 5.25 -0.15 18.26
N ASP A 158 4.18 0.21 17.57
CA ASP A 158 3.31 1.33 17.90
C ASP A 158 2.72 1.16 19.31
N LEU A 159 2.26 2.26 19.91
CA LEU A 159 1.63 2.24 21.23
C LEU A 159 0.38 1.33 21.26
N GLY A 160 -0.32 1.22 20.12
CA GLY A 160 -1.46 0.31 19.92
C GLY A 160 -1.10 -1.12 19.54
N GLY A 161 0.19 -1.50 19.51
CA GLY A 161 0.65 -2.79 18.98
C GLY A 161 0.06 -4.03 19.66
N SER A 162 -0.40 -3.91 20.91
CA SER A 162 -1.09 -5.00 21.62
C SER A 162 -2.41 -5.41 20.94
N VAL A 163 -3.12 -4.46 20.32
CA VAL A 163 -4.35 -4.75 19.56
C VAL A 163 -4.01 -5.56 18.32
N VAL A 164 -2.96 -5.16 17.60
CA VAL A 164 -2.47 -5.87 16.41
C VAL A 164 -2.05 -7.30 16.76
N LEU A 165 -1.32 -7.48 17.86
CA LEU A 165 -0.91 -8.79 18.35
C LEU A 165 -2.09 -9.69 18.76
N ALA A 166 -3.14 -9.11 19.36
CA ALA A 166 -4.35 -9.85 19.71
C ALA A 166 -5.08 -10.36 18.47
N ASP A 167 -5.18 -9.53 17.43
CA ASP A 167 -5.77 -9.90 16.14
C ASP A 167 -4.97 -10.99 15.42
N ILE A 168 -3.64 -10.86 15.38
CA ILE A 168 -2.75 -11.91 14.83
C ILE A 168 -2.97 -13.23 15.59
N SER A 169 -2.99 -13.18 16.92
CA SER A 169 -3.14 -14.38 17.76
C SER A 169 -4.49 -15.06 17.51
N ALA A 170 -5.58 -14.29 17.44
CA ALA A 170 -6.91 -14.81 17.13
C ALA A 170 -6.96 -15.44 15.73
N TRP A 171 -6.37 -14.79 14.72
CA TRP A 171 -6.33 -15.31 13.35
C TRP A 171 -5.51 -16.60 13.22
N ILE A 172 -4.39 -16.72 13.94
CA ILE A 172 -3.58 -17.94 13.97
C ILE A 172 -4.38 -19.11 14.55
N MET A 173 -5.17 -18.86 15.60
CA MET A 173 -6.00 -19.89 16.23
C MET A 173 -7.17 -20.32 15.35
N ASP A 174 -7.86 -19.36 14.73
CA ASP A 174 -8.92 -19.60 13.77
C ASP A 174 -9.03 -18.43 12.77
N PRO A 175 -8.66 -18.65 11.48
CA PRO A 175 -8.74 -17.62 10.45
C PRO A 175 -10.13 -17.01 10.25
N ASN A 176 -11.20 -17.71 10.64
CA ASN A 176 -12.59 -17.29 10.48
C ASN A 176 -13.17 -16.60 11.72
N MET A 177 -12.46 -16.60 12.85
CA MET A 177 -12.96 -16.02 14.10
C MET A 177 -13.10 -14.49 14.00
N THR A 178 -14.08 -13.91 14.68
CA THR A 178 -14.15 -12.45 14.86
C THR A 178 -12.90 -11.95 15.58
N LEU A 179 -12.27 -10.90 15.05
CA LEU A 179 -11.04 -10.39 15.63
C LEU A 179 -11.33 -9.50 16.85
N PRO A 180 -10.49 -9.54 17.89
CA PRO A 180 -10.65 -8.73 19.10
C PRO A 180 -10.80 -7.23 18.86
N SER A 181 -10.14 -6.68 17.84
CA SER A 181 -10.22 -5.25 17.51
C SER A 181 -11.60 -4.79 17.02
N ASN A 182 -12.43 -5.73 16.53
CA ASN A 182 -13.69 -5.44 15.83
C ASN A 182 -13.55 -4.47 14.63
N LEU A 183 -12.34 -4.32 14.09
CA LEU A 183 -12.11 -3.48 12.92
C LEU A 183 -12.73 -4.11 11.68
N SER A 184 -13.35 -3.27 10.85
CA SER A 184 -13.96 -3.69 9.58
C SER A 184 -12.89 -4.17 8.60
N THR A 185 -13.23 -5.21 7.83
CA THR A 185 -12.42 -5.71 6.72
C THR A 185 -12.81 -5.08 5.38
N ASP A 186 -13.68 -4.06 5.36
CA ASP A 186 -13.98 -3.32 4.12
C ASP A 186 -12.83 -2.36 3.79
N TRP A 187 -11.82 -2.90 3.12
CA TRP A 187 -10.58 -2.20 2.80
C TRP A 187 -10.60 -1.52 1.43
N LYS A 188 -11.54 -1.88 0.55
CA LYS A 188 -11.46 -1.48 -0.87
C LYS A 188 -11.50 0.04 -1.00
N SER A 189 -12.47 0.68 -0.34
CA SER A 189 -12.63 2.13 -0.31
C SER A 189 -11.35 2.86 0.08
N PHE A 190 -10.62 2.35 1.07
CA PHE A 190 -9.39 2.96 1.58
C PHE A 190 -8.22 2.99 0.57
N PHE A 191 -8.15 2.04 -0.36
CA PHE A 191 -7.05 1.92 -1.33
C PHE A 191 -7.42 2.38 -2.75
N THR A 192 -8.69 2.67 -3.03
CA THR A 192 -9.15 3.26 -4.30
C THR A 192 -9.14 4.78 -4.35
N GLU A 193 -8.94 5.45 -3.21
CA GLU A 193 -8.72 6.91 -3.11
C GLU A 193 -7.22 7.26 -3.15
#